data_AF-A0A9X0TMD1-F1
#
_entry.id   AF-A0A9X0TMD1-F1
#
_cell.length_a   1.000
_cell.length_b   1.000
_cell.length_c   1.000
_cell.angle_alpha   90.00
_cell.angle_beta   90.00
_cell.angle_gamma   90.00
#
_symmetry.space_group_name_H-M   'P 1'
#
loop_
_entity.id
_entity.type
_entity.pdbx_description
1 polymer ?
#
loop_
_entity_poly.entity_id
_entity_poly.type
_entity_poly.pdbx_seq_one_letter_code
_entity_poly.pdbx_strand_id
1 'polypeptide(L)'
;MIKVGNHYFELIESYKDGFNEDDFISRYSEILDKYDFIVGDYGYEQLRLKGFYHDSYKKADFNKRFSTIQDYLYEYCNFGCAYFIVRRLSKREAEAQLGHEGAPSEKNKLKDVKIQPTIQD
;
A
#
# COMPACT_ATOMS: atom_id res chain seq x y z
N MET A 1 2.14 1.89 -10.13
CA MET A 1 1.10 2.17 -9.13
C MET A 1 -0.24 1.96 -9.79
N ILE A 2 -1.20 1.36 -9.09
CA ILE A 2 -2.53 1.07 -9.60
C ILE A 2 -3.50 2.05 -8.95
N LYS A 3 -4.35 2.71 -9.72
CA LYS A 3 -5.33 3.67 -9.20
C LYS A 3 -6.73 3.08 -9.30
N VAL A 4 -7.42 2.99 -8.16
CA VAL A 4 -8.82 2.57 -8.10
C VAL A 4 -9.62 3.64 -7.38
N GLY A 5 -10.46 4.37 -8.12
CA GLY A 5 -11.15 5.55 -7.61
C GLY A 5 -10.18 6.60 -7.07
N ASN A 6 -10.25 6.85 -5.76
CA ASN A 6 -9.40 7.80 -5.04
C ASN A 6 -8.22 7.15 -4.30
N HIS A 7 -8.06 5.84 -4.41
CA HIS A 7 -7.02 5.10 -3.71
C HIS A 7 -5.92 4.66 -4.68
N TYR A 8 -4.71 4.65 -4.17
CA TYR A 8 -3.54 4.17 -4.89
C TYR A 8 -3.06 2.89 -4.25
N PHE A 9 -2.68 1.93 -5.08
CA PHE A 9 -2.20 0.63 -4.68
C PHE A 9 -0.83 0.36 -5.28
N GLU A 10 -0.04 -0.36 -4.52
CA GLU A 10 1.28 -0.84 -4.88
C GLU A 10 1.23 -2.36 -4.94
N LEU A 11 1.67 -2.94 -6.06
CA LEU A 11 1.81 -4.37 -6.20
C LEU A 11 3.03 -4.82 -5.38
N ILE A 12 2.79 -5.63 -4.36
CA ILE A 12 3.84 -6.20 -3.51
C ILE A 12 4.31 -7.54 -4.08
N GLU A 13 3.36 -8.39 -4.47
CA GLU A 13 3.67 -9.72 -4.96
C GLU A 13 2.69 -10.12 -6.07
N SER A 14 3.21 -10.79 -7.10
CA SER A 14 2.42 -11.42 -8.15
C SER A 14 3.00 -12.81 -8.38
N TYR A 15 2.15 -13.83 -8.25
CA TYR A 15 2.51 -15.22 -8.47
C TYR A 15 1.79 -15.73 -9.72
N LYS A 16 2.56 -16.37 -10.62
CA LYS A 16 2.09 -16.87 -11.93
C LYS A 16 1.38 -15.81 -12.79
N ASP A 17 1.90 -14.59 -12.79
CA ASP A 17 1.30 -13.46 -13.52
C ASP A 17 -0.18 -13.24 -13.18
N GLY A 18 -0.57 -13.55 -11.93
CA GLY A 18 -1.96 -13.45 -11.49
C GLY A 18 -2.49 -12.02 -11.41
N PHE A 19 -1.61 -11.01 -11.39
CA PHE A 19 -2.06 -9.63 -11.35
C PHE A 19 -2.54 -9.13 -12.72
N ASN A 20 -3.83 -8.85 -12.82
CA ASN A 20 -4.43 -8.13 -13.93
C ASN A 20 -5.13 -6.87 -13.38
N GLU A 21 -4.73 -5.70 -13.87
CA GLU A 21 -5.24 -4.41 -13.41
C GLU A 21 -6.74 -4.25 -13.70
N ASP A 22 -7.22 -4.65 -14.88
CA ASP A 22 -8.61 -4.53 -15.28
C ASP A 22 -9.51 -5.41 -14.40
N ASP A 23 -9.10 -6.66 -14.16
CA ASP A 23 -9.83 -7.58 -13.29
C ASP A 23 -9.88 -7.07 -11.85
N PHE A 24 -8.77 -6.55 -11.34
CA PHE A 24 -8.70 -5.95 -10.02
C PHE A 24 -9.64 -4.76 -9.89
N ILE A 25 -9.59 -3.81 -10.82
CA ILE A 25 -10.47 -2.62 -10.83
C ILE A 25 -11.94 -3.05 -10.92
N SER A 26 -12.27 -4.01 -11.79
CA SER A 26 -13.64 -4.46 -12.00
C SER A 26 -14.22 -5.19 -10.79
N ARG A 27 -13.40 -5.91 -10.01
CA ARG A 27 -13.85 -6.64 -8.81
C ARG A 27 -13.71 -5.84 -7.52
N TYR A 28 -12.99 -4.73 -7.55
CA TYR A 28 -12.81 -3.88 -6.38
C TYR A 28 -14.14 -3.38 -5.85
N SER A 29 -14.26 -3.33 -4.52
CA SER A 29 -15.45 -2.83 -3.83
C SER A 29 -15.03 -1.93 -2.68
N GLU A 30 -15.79 -0.85 -2.44
CA GLU A 30 -15.54 0.12 -1.38
C GLU A 30 -15.50 -0.51 0.02
N ILE A 31 -16.08 -1.70 0.21
CA ILE A 31 -15.95 -2.45 1.47
C ILE A 31 -14.49 -2.83 1.78
N LEU A 32 -13.63 -2.84 0.76
CA LEU A 32 -12.20 -3.10 0.88
C LEU A 32 -11.41 -1.87 1.35
N ASP A 33 -12.01 -0.67 1.32
CA ASP A 33 -11.38 0.61 1.73
C ASP A 33 -11.02 0.66 3.22
N LYS A 34 -11.39 -0.33 4.02
CA LYS A 34 -10.96 -0.40 5.41
C LYS A 34 -9.65 -1.18 5.60
N TYR A 35 -9.15 -1.85 4.58
CA TYR A 35 -7.98 -2.72 4.66
C TYR A 35 -6.74 -2.05 4.10
N ASP A 36 -5.59 -2.41 4.68
CA ASP A 36 -4.28 -1.92 4.26
C ASP A 36 -3.72 -2.75 3.09
N PHE A 37 -4.06 -4.03 3.05
CA PHE A 37 -3.62 -4.98 2.04
C PHE A 37 -4.83 -5.68 1.43
N ILE A 38 -4.74 -5.98 0.15
CA ILE A 38 -5.73 -6.77 -0.57
C ILE A 38 -4.99 -7.91 -1.28
N VAL A 39 -5.47 -9.11 -1.05
CA VAL A 39 -5.02 -10.32 -1.73
C VAL A 39 -6.06 -10.64 -2.78
N GLY A 40 -5.61 -10.81 -4.01
CA GLY A 40 -6.40 -11.36 -5.10
C GLY A 40 -5.97 -12.77 -5.40
N ASP A 41 -6.89 -13.73 -5.40
CA ASP A 41 -6.60 -15.11 -5.75
C ASP A 41 -7.64 -15.64 -6.76
N TYR A 42 -7.19 -16.49 -7.68
CA TYR A 42 -8.05 -17.05 -8.72
C TYR A 42 -8.51 -18.45 -8.32
N GLY A 43 -9.74 -18.51 -7.78
CA GLY A 43 -10.43 -19.77 -7.52
C GLY A 43 -11.39 -20.08 -8.67
N TYR A 44 -11.24 -21.23 -9.32
CA TYR A 44 -12.10 -21.65 -10.44
C TYR A 44 -12.25 -20.56 -11.53
N GLU A 45 -11.12 -19.94 -11.92
CA GLU A 45 -11.04 -18.84 -12.89
C GLU A 45 -11.78 -17.56 -12.49
N GLN A 46 -12.23 -17.45 -11.24
CA GLN A 46 -12.85 -16.24 -10.70
C GLN A 46 -11.91 -15.54 -9.72
N LEU A 47 -11.66 -14.26 -9.98
CA LEU A 47 -10.92 -13.41 -9.06
C LEU A 47 -11.73 -13.17 -7.79
N ARG A 48 -11.14 -13.55 -6.66
CA ARG A 48 -11.63 -13.27 -5.31
C ARG A 48 -10.72 -12.24 -4.66
N LEU A 49 -11.30 -11.20 -4.08
CA LEU A 49 -10.56 -10.18 -3.34
C LEU A 49 -10.81 -10.33 -1.84
N LYS A 50 -9.73 -10.41 -1.08
CA LYS A 50 -9.75 -10.51 0.38
C LYS A 50 -8.89 -9.40 0.99
N GLY A 51 -9.48 -8.65 1.91
CA GLY A 51 -8.79 -7.57 2.61
C GLY A 51 -8.14 -8.02 3.93
N PHE A 52 -6.94 -7.51 4.18
CA PHE A 52 -6.13 -7.74 5.37
C PHE A 52 -5.60 -6.42 5.96
N TYR A 53 -5.46 -6.38 7.28
CA TYR A 53 -4.88 -5.29 8.04
C TYR A 53 -3.40 -5.51 8.26
N HIS A 54 -2.69 -4.43 8.49
CA HIS A 54 -1.32 -4.51 8.99
C HIS A 54 -1.28 -5.15 10.39
N ASP A 55 -0.24 -5.96 10.68
CA ASP A 55 -0.13 -6.71 11.95
C ASP A 55 -0.08 -5.82 13.19
N SER A 56 0.37 -4.57 13.02
CA SER A 56 0.41 -3.57 14.08
C SER A 56 -0.99 -3.10 14.53
N TYR A 57 -2.05 -3.40 13.78
CA TYR A 57 -3.41 -2.99 14.11
C TYR A 57 -3.98 -3.88 15.23
N LYS A 58 -3.86 -3.41 16.48
CA LYS A 58 -4.26 -4.14 17.70
C LYS A 58 -5.74 -4.58 17.75
N LYS A 59 -6.62 -3.93 16.97
CA LYS A 59 -8.05 -4.27 16.87
C LYS A 59 -8.38 -5.16 15.67
N ALA A 60 -7.39 -5.56 14.87
CA ALA A 60 -7.63 -6.47 13.75
C ALA A 60 -8.00 -7.85 14.28
N ASP A 61 -9.06 -8.39 13.70
CA ASP A 61 -9.36 -9.82 13.76
C ASP A 61 -8.11 -10.59 13.31
N PHE A 62 -7.72 -11.62 14.08
CA PHE A 62 -6.47 -12.35 13.83
C PHE A 62 -6.42 -12.92 12.42
N ASN A 63 -7.55 -13.41 11.91
CA ASN A 63 -7.68 -14.01 10.57
C ASN A 63 -7.62 -12.99 9.41
N LYS A 64 -7.48 -11.69 9.72
CA LYS A 64 -7.38 -10.61 8.74
C LYS A 64 -6.08 -9.85 8.91
N ARG A 65 -5.03 -10.51 9.38
CA ARG A 65 -3.69 -9.90 9.53
C ARG A 65 -2.82 -10.20 8.32
N PHE A 66 -1.82 -9.38 8.10
CA PHE A 66 -0.85 -9.60 7.03
C PHE A 66 -0.12 -10.93 7.24
N SER A 67 0.24 -11.25 8.49
CA SER A 67 0.86 -12.52 8.84
C SER A 67 0.06 -13.76 8.43
N THR A 68 -1.27 -13.67 8.37
CA THR A 68 -2.17 -14.80 8.05
C THR A 68 -2.48 -14.92 6.56
N ILE A 69 -1.91 -14.05 5.72
CA ILE A 69 -2.14 -14.11 4.26
C ILE A 69 -1.63 -15.44 3.68
N GLN A 70 -0.47 -15.92 4.14
CA GLN A 70 0.08 -17.19 3.68
C GLN A 70 -0.87 -18.34 4.03
N ASP A 71 -1.39 -18.38 5.26
CA ASP A 71 -2.36 -19.40 5.68
C ASP A 71 -3.63 -19.35 4.82
N TYR A 72 -4.15 -18.15 4.54
CA TYR A 72 -5.28 -17.97 3.63
C TYR A 72 -4.99 -18.52 2.23
N LEU A 73 -3.82 -18.24 1.66
CA LEU A 73 -3.47 -18.77 0.35
C LEU A 73 -3.36 -20.29 0.38
N TYR A 74 -2.73 -20.88 1.40
CA TYR A 74 -2.65 -22.34 1.53
C TYR A 74 -4.01 -23.02 1.69
N GLU A 75 -4.95 -22.39 2.38
CA GLU A 75 -6.27 -22.97 2.64
C GLU A 75 -7.23 -22.79 1.44
N TYR A 76 -7.17 -21.65 0.74
CA TYR A 76 -8.17 -21.28 -0.26
C TYR A 76 -7.64 -21.26 -1.71
N CYS A 77 -6.34 -21.09 -1.93
CA CYS A 77 -5.72 -21.08 -3.26
C CYS A 77 -5.22 -22.51 -3.55
N ASN A 78 -5.98 -23.23 -4.38
CA ASN A 78 -5.66 -24.61 -4.80
C ASN A 78 -4.26 -24.70 -5.42
N PHE A 79 -3.71 -25.92 -5.55
CA PHE A 79 -2.40 -26.13 -6.17
C PHE A 79 -2.30 -25.43 -7.54
N GLY A 80 -1.34 -24.50 -7.62
CA GLY A 80 -1.06 -23.77 -8.84
C GLY A 80 -2.02 -22.62 -9.17
N CYS A 81 -2.90 -22.22 -8.25
CA CYS A 81 -3.70 -21.00 -8.36
C CYS A 81 -2.80 -19.77 -8.44
N ALA A 82 -3.15 -18.85 -9.35
CA ALA A 82 -2.48 -17.56 -9.46
C ALA A 82 -3.02 -16.63 -8.37
N TYR A 83 -2.15 -15.79 -7.83
CA TYR A 83 -2.55 -14.81 -6.82
C TYR A 83 -1.67 -13.57 -6.91
N PHE A 84 -2.13 -12.51 -6.29
CA PHE A 84 -1.39 -11.28 -6.12
C PHE A 84 -1.70 -10.63 -4.78
N ILE A 85 -0.78 -9.78 -4.32
CA ILE A 85 -0.92 -9.00 -3.09
C ILE A 85 -0.65 -7.55 -3.45
N VAL A 86 -1.63 -6.69 -3.20
CA VAL A 86 -1.48 -5.25 -3.33
C VAL A 86 -1.61 -4.58 -1.96
N ARG A 87 -0.81 -3.55 -1.74
CA ARG A 87 -0.89 -2.69 -0.57
C ARG A 87 -1.48 -1.36 -0.95
N ARG A 88 -2.37 -0.85 -0.12
CA ARG A 88 -2.89 0.50 -0.27
C ARG A 88 -1.88 1.52 0.21
N LEU A 89 -1.63 2.53 -0.61
CA LEU A 89 -0.78 3.66 -0.29
C LEU A 89 -1.58 4.71 0.48
N SER A 90 -0.95 5.29 1.50
CA SER A 90 -1.48 6.50 2.12
C SER A 90 -1.40 7.68 1.14
N LYS A 91 -2.20 8.71 1.39
CA LYS A 91 -2.22 9.92 0.56
C LYS A 91 -0.81 10.52 0.38
N ARG A 92 -0.01 10.54 1.44
CA ARG A 92 1.38 11.06 1.40
C ARG A 92 2.28 10.20 0.52
N GLU A 93 2.16 8.88 0.58
CA GLU A 93 2.96 7.97 -0.25
C GLU A 93 2.58 8.07 -1.72
N ALA A 94 1.27 8.16 -2.01
CA ALA A 94 0.79 8.36 -3.37
C ALA A 94 1.26 9.71 -3.96
N GLU A 95 1.18 10.79 -3.17
CA GLU A 95 1.69 12.11 -3.55
C GLU A 95 3.20 12.10 -3.78
N ALA A 96 3.97 11.39 -2.95
CA ALA A 96 5.41 11.27 -3.12
C ALA A 96 5.79 10.50 -4.40
N GLN A 97 5.04 9.45 -4.76
CA GLN A 97 5.30 8.69 -5.97
C GLN A 97 4.85 9.41 -7.26
N LEU A 98 3.83 10.26 -7.18
CA LEU A 98 3.35 11.09 -8.31
C LEU A 98 4.13 12.41 -8.47
N GLY A 99 4.73 12.92 -7.39
CA GLY A 99 5.36 14.24 -7.32
C GLY A 99 6.83 14.32 -7.73
N HIS A 100 7.39 13.31 -8.42
CA HIS A 100 8.80 13.36 -8.85
C HIS A 100 9.07 14.24 -10.09
N GLU A 101 8.13 15.11 -10.47
CA GLU A 101 8.44 16.32 -11.25
C GLU A 101 8.06 17.58 -10.45
N GLY A 102 8.90 17.92 -9.47
CA GLY A 102 9.05 19.29 -8.97
C GLY A 102 8.53 19.57 -7.55
N ALA A 103 9.43 19.53 -6.56
CA ALA A 103 9.75 20.71 -5.72
C ALA A 103 10.77 20.37 -4.61
N PRO A 104 11.64 21.33 -4.25
CA PRO A 104 12.80 21.13 -3.39
C PRO A 104 12.44 21.07 -1.90
N SER A 105 13.25 20.30 -1.16
CA SER A 105 13.35 20.35 0.30
C SER A 105 13.86 21.72 0.74
N GLU A 106 13.00 22.55 1.33
CA GLU A 106 13.33 23.79 2.06
C GLU A 106 12.03 24.23 2.80
N LYS A 107 11.95 24.52 4.11
CA LYS A 107 12.69 25.50 4.94
C LYS A 107 12.43 25.20 6.44
N ASN A 108 13.40 25.22 7.37
CA ASN A 108 14.27 26.30 7.90
C ASN A 108 13.76 26.85 9.26
N LYS A 109 14.57 26.76 10.33
CA LYS A 109 14.56 27.67 11.50
C LYS A 109 15.92 27.65 12.22
N LEU A 110 16.95 28.27 11.63
CA LEU A 110 17.99 28.91 12.47
C LEU A 110 17.73 30.42 12.40
N LYS A 111 17.08 30.92 13.45
CA LYS A 111 16.73 32.33 13.60
C LYS A 111 17.97 33.11 14.04
N ASP A 112 18.11 34.26 13.40
CA ASP A 112 18.80 35.46 13.84
C ASP A 112 19.39 35.46 15.25
N VAL A 113 20.74 35.44 15.33
CA VAL A 113 21.45 36.17 16.38
C VAL A 113 22.54 37.00 15.71
N LYS A 114 22.25 38.29 15.54
CA LYS A 114 23.24 39.33 15.23
C LYS A 114 24.13 39.53 16.46
N ILE A 115 25.44 39.34 16.33
CA ILE A 115 26.43 40.00 17.18
C ILE A 115 27.56 40.45 16.25
N GLN A 116 27.71 41.76 16.06
CA GLN A 116 28.91 42.35 15.44
C GLN A 116 29.93 42.76 16.53
N PRO A 117 31.13 43.31 16.21
CA PRO A 117 32.39 42.82 16.74
C PRO A 117 32.96 43.74 17.84
N THR A 118 33.82 43.22 18.70
CA THR A 118 34.71 44.07 19.51
C THR A 118 36.13 43.67 19.22
N ILE A 119 36.82 44.50 18.43
CA ILE A 119 38.27 44.52 18.34
C ILE A 119 38.75 45.32 19.55
N GLN A 120 39.62 44.73 20.36
CA GLN A 120 40.51 45.42 21.30
C GLN A 120 41.87 44.71 21.21
N ASP A 121 42.85 45.38 20.59
CA ASP A 121 44.14 45.78 21.19
C ASP A 121 44.98 46.52 20.13
#